data_AF-A0A317I0G2-F1
#
_entry.id   AF-A0A317I0G2-F1
#
_cell.length_a   1.000
_cell.length_b   1.000
_cell.length_c   1.000
_cell.angle_alpha   90.00
_cell.angle_beta   90.00
_cell.angle_gamma   90.00
#
_symmetry.space_group_name_H-M   'P 1'
#
loop_
_entity.id
_entity.type
_entity.pdbx_description
1 polymer ?
#
loop_
_entity_poly.entity_id
_entity_poly.type
_entity_poly.pdbx_seq_one_letter_code
_entity_poly.pdbx_strand_id
1 'polypeptide(L)'
;KNIATICFPFSVIMLLSWALEKYHLKTHGQIPAVLTPYESSAMWKGHQFENKSIKKLGWKQIIPTAEAMSETFAYLRADSNGHHQ
;
A
#
# COMPACT_ATOMS: atom_id res chain seq x y z
N LYS A 1 4.45 18.33 -7.95
CA LYS A 1 5.49 17.33 -8.26
C LYS A 1 4.82 16.25 -9.08
N ASN A 2 5.18 16.08 -10.35
CA ASN A 2 4.56 15.07 -11.21
C ASN A 2 5.03 13.69 -10.76
N ILE A 3 4.09 12.85 -10.31
CA ILE A 3 4.37 11.46 -10.00
C ILE A 3 4.37 10.72 -11.34
N ALA A 4 5.50 10.10 -11.68
CA ALA A 4 5.57 9.24 -12.86
C ALA A 4 4.81 7.95 -12.54
N THR A 5 3.64 7.79 -13.13
CA THR A 5 2.82 6.59 -12.98
C THR A 5 2.95 5.74 -14.24
N ILE A 6 3.33 4.47 -14.07
CA ILE A 6 3.38 3.49 -15.16
C ILE A 6 2.25 2.49 -14.93
N CYS A 7 1.36 2.34 -15.92
CA CYS A 7 0.30 1.35 -15.88
C CYS A 7 0.80 0.01 -16.41
N PHE A 8 0.70 -1.04 -15.60
CA PHE A 8 0.93 -2.42 -16.01
C PHE A 8 -0.40 -3.17 -16.14
N PRO A 9 -0.55 -4.09 -17.10
CA PRO A 9 -1.74 -4.93 -17.18
C PRO A 9 -1.77 -5.94 -16.03
N PHE A 10 -2.99 -6.32 -15.60
CA PHE A 10 -3.22 -7.22 -14.48
C PHE A 10 -2.44 -8.55 -14.57
N SER A 11 -2.41 -9.15 -15.76
CA SER A 11 -1.73 -10.42 -16.01
C SER A 11 -0.24 -10.36 -15.70
N VAL A 12 0.42 -9.25 -16.04
CA VAL A 12 1.86 -9.05 -15.78
C VAL A 12 2.11 -8.93 -14.29
N ILE A 13 1.30 -8.16 -13.57
CA ILE A 13 1.40 -8.00 -12.11
C ILE A 13 1.16 -9.35 -11.40
N MET A 14 0.17 -10.12 -11.86
CA MET A 14 -0.12 -11.44 -11.30
C MET A 14 1.03 -12.43 -11.49
N LEU A 15 1.61 -12.49 -12.70
CA LEU A 15 2.77 -13.34 -12.97
C LEU A 15 3.98 -12.96 -12.11
N LEU A 16 4.23 -11.65 -11.96
CA LEU A 16 5.30 -11.14 -11.11
C LEU A 16 5.08 -11.53 -9.64
N SER A 17 3.84 -11.40 -9.15
CA SER A 17 3.48 -11.75 -7.76
C SER A 17 3.68 -13.24 -7.48
N TRP A 18 3.30 -14.11 -8.42
CA TRP A 18 3.54 -15.55 -8.32
C TRP A 18 5.03 -15.91 -8.32
N ALA A 19 5.83 -15.23 -9.13
CA ALA A 19 7.28 -15.44 -9.17
C ALA A 19 7.94 -15.01 -7.85
N LEU A 20 7.54 -13.86 -7.32
CA LEU A 20 8.02 -13.33 -6.04
C LEU A 20 7.67 -14.23 -4.87
N GLU A 21 6.44 -14.73 -4.80
CA GLU A 21 6.02 -15.66 -3.74
C GLU A 21 6.83 -16.97 -3.78
N LYS A 22 7.01 -17.56 -4.97
CA LYS A 22 7.88 -18.73 -5.14
C LYS A 22 9.32 -18.44 -4.74
N TYR A 23 9.83 -17.26 -5.04
CA TYR A 23 11.18 -16.85 -4.67
C TYR A 23 11.31 -16.62 -3.16
N HIS A 24 10.30 -16.04 -2.52
CA HIS A 24 10.22 -15.85 -1.07
C HIS A 24 10.25 -17.20 -0.34
N LEU A 25 9.45 -18.17 -0.78
CA LEU A 25 9.45 -19.54 -0.26
C LEU A 25 10.81 -20.22 -0.45
N LYS A 26 11.43 -20.04 -1.63
CA LYS A 26 12.74 -20.61 -1.94
C LYS A 26 13.87 -20.00 -1.10
N THR A 27 13.74 -18.72 -0.74
CA THR A 27 14.76 -17.97 0.02
C THR A 27 14.48 -17.93 1.52
N HIS A 28 13.51 -18.72 2.02
CA HIS A 28 13.14 -18.75 3.45
C HIS A 28 12.94 -17.35 4.05
N GLY A 29 12.38 -16.42 3.27
CA GLY A 29 12.05 -15.08 3.75
C GLY A 29 13.18 -14.04 3.73
N GLN A 30 14.29 -14.29 3.03
CA GLN A 30 15.34 -13.26 2.85
C GLN A 30 14.84 -12.04 2.06
N ILE A 31 13.92 -12.23 1.13
CA ILE A 31 13.28 -11.13 0.39
C ILE A 31 11.87 -10.97 0.94
N PRO A 32 11.47 -9.78 1.44
CA PRO A 32 10.09 -9.57 1.88
C PRO A 32 9.13 -9.78 0.70
N ALA A 33 8.03 -10.48 0.93
CA ALA A 33 6.99 -10.68 -0.06
C ALA A 33 6.19 -9.37 -0.25
N VAL A 34 6.82 -8.37 -0.87
CA VAL A 34 6.24 -7.04 -1.13
C VAL A 34 5.03 -7.11 -2.06
N LEU A 35 4.95 -8.16 -2.89
CA LEU A 35 3.84 -8.40 -3.82
C LEU A 35 3.41 -9.86 -3.72
N THR A 36 2.26 -10.09 -3.11
CA THR A 36 1.59 -11.39 -3.12
C THR A 36 0.46 -11.41 -4.17
N PRO A 37 0.11 -12.58 -4.75
CA PRO A 37 -1.02 -12.67 -5.67
C PRO A 37 -2.34 -12.22 -5.04
N TYR A 38 -2.49 -12.42 -3.72
CA TYR A 38 -3.64 -11.97 -2.96
C TYR A 38 -3.73 -10.44 -2.93
N GLU A 39 -2.66 -9.76 -2.54
CA GLU A 39 -2.62 -8.29 -2.48
C GLU A 39 -2.79 -7.67 -3.86
N SER A 40 -2.10 -8.19 -4.87
CA SER A 40 -2.23 -7.73 -6.26
C SER A 40 -3.66 -7.87 -6.78
N SER A 41 -4.34 -8.98 -6.46
CA SER A 41 -5.75 -9.18 -6.81
C SER A 41 -6.68 -8.24 -6.04
N ALA A 42 -6.45 -8.06 -4.74
CA ALA A 42 -7.26 -7.18 -3.90
C ALA A 42 -7.14 -5.70 -4.32
N MET A 43 -5.92 -5.26 -4.65
CA MET A 43 -5.64 -3.93 -5.18
C MET A 43 -6.29 -3.73 -6.55
N TRP A 44 -6.18 -4.70 -7.47
CA TRP A 44 -6.75 -4.57 -8.81
C TRP A 44 -8.28 -4.57 -8.83
N LYS A 45 -8.91 -5.36 -7.94
CA LYS A 45 -10.37 -5.38 -7.80
C LYS A 45 -10.94 -4.07 -7.26
N GLY A 46 -10.11 -3.20 -6.67
CA GLY A 46 -10.53 -1.88 -6.20
C GLY A 46 -11.56 -1.93 -5.08
N HIS A 47 -11.44 -2.89 -4.15
CA HIS A 47 -12.38 -3.00 -3.03
C HIS A 47 -12.41 -1.69 -2.23
N GLN A 48 -13.57 -1.03 -2.24
CA GLN A 48 -13.83 0.14 -1.41
C GLN A 48 -14.55 -0.30 -0.14
N PHE A 49 -13.91 -0.11 1.01
CA PHE A 49 -14.50 -0.42 2.30
C PHE A 49 -15.25 0.80 2.84
N GLU A 50 -16.54 0.62 3.06
CA GLU A 50 -17.37 1.67 3.63
C GLU A 50 -17.44 1.57 5.15
N ASN A 51 -17.08 2.65 5.86
CA ASN A 51 -17.05 2.69 7.32
C ASN A 51 -18.44 2.87 7.97
N LYS A 52 -19.54 2.62 7.26
CA LYS A 52 -20.91 2.82 7.75
C LYS A 52 -21.19 2.01 9.01
N SER A 53 -20.79 0.74 9.06
CA SER A 53 -21.07 -0.15 10.20
C SER A 53 -20.37 0.31 11.47
N ILE A 54 -19.12 0.75 11.37
CA ILE A 54 -18.35 1.27 12.52
C ILE A 54 -18.94 2.59 13.00
N LYS A 55 -19.33 3.48 12.07
CA LYS A 55 -20.01 4.74 12.41
C LYS A 55 -21.36 4.50 13.10
N LYS A 56 -22.10 3.46 12.73
CA LYS A 56 -23.35 3.05 13.41
C LYS A 56 -23.13 2.63 14.87
N LEU A 57 -21.95 2.11 15.21
CA LEU A 57 -21.58 1.75 16.59
C LEU A 57 -21.20 2.98 17.45
N GLY A 58 -21.37 4.21 16.93
CA GLY A 58 -21.06 5.44 17.65
C GLY A 58 -19.60 5.88 17.54
N TRP A 59 -18.77 5.14 16.80
CA TRP A 59 -17.38 5.54 16.58
C TRP A 59 -17.31 6.75 15.65
N LYS A 60 -16.64 7.81 16.11
CA LYS A 60 -16.39 9.03 15.35
C LYS A 60 -14.88 9.26 15.26
N GLN A 61 -14.40 9.39 14.03
CA GLN A 61 -13.02 9.74 13.75
C GLN A 61 -12.70 11.15 14.29
N ILE A 62 -11.65 11.28 15.10
CA ILE A 62 -11.26 12.54 15.76
C ILE A 62 -10.62 13.49 14.74
N ILE A 63 -9.69 12.96 13.92
CA ILE A 63 -8.96 13.73 12.90
C ILE A 63 -9.33 13.15 11.53
N PRO A 64 -9.87 13.93 10.58
CA PRO A 64 -10.15 13.50 9.23
C PRO A 64 -8.94 12.84 8.55
N THR A 65 -9.16 11.75 7.81
CA THR A 65 -8.07 10.96 7.20
C THR A 65 -7.17 11.81 6.29
N ALA A 66 -7.75 12.74 5.53
CA ALA A 66 -7.01 13.59 4.61
C ALA A 66 -6.02 14.52 5.34
N GLU A 67 -6.43 15.06 6.50
CA GLU A 67 -5.60 15.94 7.32
C GLU A 67 -4.45 15.16 7.96
N ALA A 68 -4.78 14.04 8.63
CA ALA A 68 -3.78 13.18 9.25
C ALA A 68 -2.75 12.65 8.23
N MET A 69 -3.20 12.27 7.02
CA MET A 69 -2.31 11.87 5.93
C MET A 69 -1.40 13.01 5.49
N SER A 70 -1.93 14.23 5.33
CA SER A 70 -1.15 15.39 4.90
C SER A 70 -0.01 15.70 5.88
N GLU A 71 -0.31 15.72 7.17
CA GLU A 71 0.69 15.92 8.24
C GLU A 71 1.75 14.82 8.25
N THR A 72 1.32 13.55 8.16
CA THR A 72 2.23 12.41 8.16
C THR A 72 3.17 12.44 6.96
N PHE A 73 2.67 12.74 5.76
CA PHE A 73 3.52 12.84 4.57
C PHE A 73 4.46 14.04 4.62
N ALA A 74 4.07 15.14 5.28
CA ALA A 74 4.97 16.28 5.50
C ALA A 74 6.12 15.89 6.43
N TYR A 75 5.82 15.19 7.53
CA TYR A 75 6.83 14.65 8.45
C TYR A 75 7.81 13.71 7.76
N LEU A 76 7.31 12.70 7.03
CA LEU A 76 8.16 11.72 6.33
C LEU A 76 9.06 12.37 5.26
N ARG A 77 8.59 13.44 4.61
CA ARG A 77 9.40 14.17 3.63
C ARG A 77 10.50 15.01 4.29
N ALA A 78 10.25 15.53 5.50
CA ALA A 78 11.27 16.24 6.27
C ALA A 78 12.37 15.28 6.74
N ASP A 79 11.99 14.10 7.23
CA ASP A 79 12.89 13.04 7.66
C ASP A 79 13.76 12.49 6.52
N SER A 80 13.17 12.23 5.34
CA SER A 80 13.93 11.77 4.15
C SER A 80 15.01 12.75 3.69
N ASN A 81 14.85 14.04 3.97
CA ASN A 81 15.83 15.07 3.63
C ASN A 81 16.94 15.20 4.69
N GLY A 82 16.76 14.62 5.89
CA GLY A 82 17.72 14.68 7.01
C GLY A 82 18.74 13.55 7.03
N HIS A 83 18.52 12.45 6.30
CA HIS A 83 19.42 11.29 6.25
C HIS A 83 20.68 11.47 5.35
N HIS A 84 21.00 12.71 4.96
CA HIS A 84 22.19 13.09 4.18
C HIS A 84 23.15 14.03 4.95
N GLN A 85 23.17 13.98 6.28
CA GLN A 85 24.21 14.62 7.11
C GLN A 85 25.00 13.60 7.91
#